data_AF-A0A2D5ARM0-F1
#
_entry.id   AF-A0A2D5ARM0-F1
#
_cell.length_a   1.000
_cell.length_b   1.000
_cell.length_c   1.000
_cell.angle_alpha   90.00
_cell.angle_beta   90.00
_cell.angle_gamma   90.00
#
_symmetry.space_group_name_H-M   'P 1'
#
loop_
_entity.id
_entity.type
_entity.pdbx_description
1 polymer ?
#
loop_
_entity_poly.entity_id
_entity_poly.type
_entity_poly.pdbx_seq_one_letter_code
_entity_poly.pdbx_strand_id
1 'polypeptide(L)'
;MLAALSVASLTYGQVEDPKEVSKDVARDIQKLFVSEYKSKDAKHRHGAVDRLSPFKHELIVKCLARAMGDADSSVRVAAALRLGQQAAKPALKVLSKAFSDRRNAKSPEVLVSILQAYGAHRRSPPMEQMKSLFAKASKEVQRELVVTLRYLRSTDTVRFLAQHVDMPQPRNVDAGSNPPASYWKDKIERWGYCFSAITETLVHLTGREFDSNKEVRGWLKSSTRILSVEEGDEALKAL
;
A
#
# COMPACT_ATOMS: atom_id res chain seq x y z
N MET A 1 22.58 4.32 17.92
CA MET A 1 22.10 5.67 17.53
C MET A 1 22.01 5.72 16.00
N LEU A 2 21.02 5.01 15.45
CA LEU A 2 20.70 5.01 14.02
C LEU A 2 19.37 5.72 13.91
N ALA A 3 19.38 6.90 13.29
CA ALA A 3 18.18 7.67 13.02
C ALA A 3 17.27 6.84 12.10
N ALA A 4 16.18 6.33 12.66
CA ALA A 4 15.03 5.88 11.90
C ALA A 4 14.44 7.12 11.22
N LEU A 5 15.02 7.48 10.08
CA LEU A 5 14.37 8.34 9.10
C LEU A 5 13.10 7.59 8.66
N SER A 6 12.00 7.95 9.32
CA SER A 6 10.65 7.67 8.88
C SER A 6 10.57 7.82 7.37
N VAL A 7 10.29 6.71 6.70
CA VAL A 7 10.04 6.63 5.25
C VAL A 7 8.74 7.37 4.87
N ALA A 8 8.14 8.14 5.78
CA ALA A 8 7.01 9.03 5.48
C ALA A 8 7.43 10.42 4.96
N SER A 9 8.73 10.77 4.93
CA SER A 9 9.15 12.16 4.66
C SER A 9 9.97 12.39 3.38
N LEU A 10 10.08 11.43 2.45
CA LEU A 10 10.76 11.68 1.17
C LEU A 10 9.78 11.62 0.00
N THR A 11 9.52 12.82 -0.54
CA THR A 11 8.76 13.20 -1.74
C THR A 11 7.24 13.31 -1.63
N TYR A 12 6.75 14.09 -0.67
CA TYR A 12 5.57 14.94 -0.86
C TYR A 12 5.99 16.38 -0.58
N GLY A 13 6.74 16.99 -1.51
CA GLY A 13 6.93 18.44 -1.48
C GLY A 13 5.57 19.10 -1.50
N GLN A 14 5.30 20.01 -0.56
CA GLN A 14 4.05 20.74 -0.32
C GLN A 14 3.05 20.70 -1.50
N VAL A 15 2.32 19.59 -1.65
CA VAL A 15 1.20 19.54 -2.58
C VAL A 15 0.05 20.12 -1.78
N GLU A 16 -0.38 21.33 -2.14
CA GLU A 16 -1.62 21.88 -1.57
C GLU A 16 -2.71 20.81 -1.66
N ASP A 17 -3.44 20.63 -0.55
CA ASP A 17 -4.57 19.72 -0.53
C ASP A 17 -5.51 20.05 -1.70
N PRO A 18 -5.87 19.07 -2.55
CA PRO A 18 -6.70 19.37 -3.71
C PRO A 18 -8.02 20.02 -3.30
N LYS A 19 -8.46 21.03 -4.05
CA LYS A 19 -9.61 21.85 -3.70
C LYS A 19 -10.86 21.22 -4.31
N GLU A 20 -11.93 21.14 -3.53
CA GLU A 20 -13.24 20.76 -4.08
C GLU A 20 -13.69 21.85 -5.07
N VAL A 21 -14.19 21.45 -6.23
CA VAL A 21 -14.61 22.38 -7.28
C VAL A 21 -16.09 22.22 -7.64
N SER A 22 -16.68 23.27 -8.20
CA SER A 22 -18.04 23.22 -8.73
C SER A 22 -18.13 22.22 -9.90
N LYS A 23 -19.35 21.75 -10.16
CA LYS A 23 -19.63 20.82 -11.26
C LYS A 23 -19.21 21.37 -12.62
N ASP A 24 -19.36 22.67 -12.85
CA ASP A 24 -19.02 23.30 -14.14
C ASP A 24 -17.51 23.40 -14.33
N VAL A 25 -16.77 23.81 -13.29
CA VAL A 25 -15.30 23.77 -13.30
C VAL A 25 -14.81 22.34 -13.53
N ALA A 26 -15.40 21.35 -12.84
CA ALA A 26 -15.04 19.95 -13.03
C ALA A 26 -15.34 19.41 -14.44
N ARG A 27 -16.41 19.90 -15.10
CA ARG A 27 -16.72 19.57 -16.50
C ARG A 27 -15.68 20.14 -17.44
N ASP A 28 -15.24 21.37 -17.22
CA ASP A 28 -14.23 21.99 -18.07
C ASP A 28 -12.86 21.32 -17.91
N ILE A 29 -12.47 20.98 -16.68
CA ILE A 29 -11.28 20.16 -16.42
C ILE A 29 -11.40 18.79 -17.10
N GLN A 30 -12.57 18.13 -17.02
CA GLN A 30 -12.80 16.85 -17.70
C GLN A 30 -12.65 16.99 -19.23
N LYS A 31 -13.16 18.06 -19.85
CA LYS A 31 -13.00 18.31 -21.29
C LYS A 31 -11.52 18.44 -21.66
N LEU A 32 -10.76 19.21 -20.89
CA LEU A 32 -9.31 19.39 -21.08
C LEU A 32 -8.56 18.06 -20.93
N PHE A 33 -8.89 17.27 -19.91
CA PHE A 33 -8.32 15.92 -19.77
C PHE A 33 -8.63 15.07 -21.00
N VAL A 34 -9.89 15.03 -21.46
CA VAL A 34 -10.29 14.20 -22.61
C VAL A 34 -9.59 14.63 -23.91
N SER A 35 -9.30 15.91 -24.11
CA SER A 35 -8.56 16.36 -25.29
C SER A 35 -7.08 15.93 -25.23
N GLU A 36 -6.40 16.18 -24.11
CA GLU A 36 -4.96 15.88 -23.95
C GLU A 36 -4.69 14.38 -23.86
N TYR A 37 -5.58 13.62 -23.21
CA TYR A 37 -5.42 12.19 -22.96
C TYR A 37 -5.56 11.31 -24.22
N LYS A 38 -5.92 11.88 -25.38
CA LYS A 38 -5.92 11.19 -26.68
C LYS A 38 -4.52 11.04 -27.29
N SER A 39 -3.50 11.69 -26.72
CA SER A 39 -2.13 11.63 -27.25
C SER A 39 -1.58 10.20 -27.29
N LYS A 40 -0.88 9.86 -28.38
CA LYS A 40 -0.13 8.59 -28.49
C LYS A 40 1.06 8.55 -27.53
N ASP A 41 1.61 9.70 -27.18
CA ASP A 41 2.73 9.83 -26.26
C ASP A 41 2.28 9.71 -24.79
N ALA A 42 2.86 8.75 -24.08
CA ALA A 42 2.58 8.50 -22.68
C ALA A 42 2.94 9.69 -21.77
N LYS A 43 3.98 10.48 -22.09
CA LYS A 43 4.36 11.65 -21.30
C LYS A 43 3.28 12.73 -21.34
N HIS A 44 2.68 12.94 -22.50
CA HIS A 44 1.55 13.86 -22.64
C HIS A 44 0.32 13.37 -21.87
N ARG A 45 0.02 12.05 -21.92
CA ARG A 45 -1.08 11.47 -21.12
C ARG A 45 -0.82 11.55 -19.61
N HIS A 46 0.43 11.37 -19.18
CA HIS A 46 0.84 11.58 -17.80
C HIS A 46 0.62 13.04 -17.38
N GLY A 47 1.06 14.01 -18.19
CA GLY A 47 0.81 15.43 -17.96
C GLY A 47 -0.69 15.76 -17.81
N ALA A 48 -1.54 15.13 -18.63
CA ALA A 48 -3.00 15.28 -18.52
C ALA A 48 -3.54 14.79 -17.17
N VAL A 49 -3.00 13.68 -16.64
CA VAL A 49 -3.34 13.18 -15.30
C VAL A 49 -2.80 14.13 -14.23
N ASP A 50 -1.59 14.68 -14.40
CA ASP A 50 -1.00 15.60 -13.44
C ASP A 50 -1.82 16.87 -13.25
N ARG A 51 -2.39 17.41 -14.33
CA ARG A 51 -3.29 18.57 -14.27
C ARG A 51 -4.53 18.35 -13.43
N LEU A 52 -4.89 17.10 -13.14
CA LEU A 52 -6.00 16.78 -12.25
C LEU A 52 -5.65 16.96 -10.76
N SER A 53 -4.36 17.06 -10.39
CA SER A 53 -3.90 17.13 -8.99
C SER A 53 -4.66 18.13 -8.14
N PRO A 54 -4.84 19.38 -8.59
CA PRO A 54 -5.30 20.43 -7.68
C PRO A 54 -6.80 20.33 -7.35
N PHE A 55 -7.52 19.37 -7.91
CA PHE A 55 -8.98 19.35 -7.92
C PHE A 55 -9.55 18.06 -7.31
N LYS A 56 -10.57 18.21 -6.47
CA LYS A 56 -11.45 17.12 -6.02
C LYS A 56 -12.82 17.31 -6.62
N HIS A 57 -13.33 16.25 -7.27
CA HIS A 57 -14.72 16.13 -7.71
C HIS A 57 -14.96 14.71 -8.27
N GLU A 58 -16.20 14.23 -8.27
CA GLU A 58 -16.53 12.89 -8.80
C GLU A 58 -16.14 12.73 -10.29
N LEU A 59 -16.21 13.81 -11.09
CA LEU A 59 -15.77 13.78 -12.49
C LEU A 59 -14.25 13.62 -12.63
N ILE A 60 -13.47 14.14 -11.68
CA ILE A 60 -12.02 13.94 -11.64
C ILE A 60 -11.71 12.48 -11.34
N VAL A 61 -12.42 11.87 -10.37
CA VAL A 61 -12.32 10.44 -10.09
C VAL A 61 -12.63 9.59 -11.33
N LYS A 62 -13.62 9.97 -12.15
CA LYS A 62 -13.93 9.27 -13.42
C LYS A 62 -12.78 9.37 -14.44
N CYS A 63 -12.10 10.51 -14.50
CA CYS A 63 -10.91 10.68 -15.36
C CYS A 63 -9.75 9.81 -14.87
N LEU A 64 -9.48 9.82 -13.57
CA LEU A 64 -8.45 8.96 -12.95
C LEU A 64 -8.76 7.47 -13.12
N ALA A 65 -10.04 7.07 -13.02
CA ALA A 65 -10.46 5.69 -13.27
C ALA A 65 -10.18 5.25 -14.71
N ARG A 66 -10.32 6.15 -15.69
CA ARG A 66 -9.91 5.90 -17.07
C ARG A 66 -8.39 5.74 -17.18
N ALA A 67 -7.63 6.60 -16.51
CA ALA A 67 -6.17 6.57 -16.52
C ALA A 67 -5.58 5.32 -15.84
N MET A 68 -6.27 4.72 -14.85
CA MET A 68 -5.91 3.41 -14.29
C MET A 68 -5.94 2.26 -15.31
N GLY A 69 -6.56 2.46 -16.48
CA GLY A 69 -6.59 1.51 -17.59
C GLY A 69 -5.54 1.76 -18.68
N ASP A 70 -4.66 2.75 -18.51
CA ASP A 70 -3.66 3.12 -19.53
C ASP A 70 -2.74 1.94 -19.88
N ALA A 71 -2.21 1.94 -21.11
CA ALA A 71 -1.20 0.98 -21.53
C ALA A 71 0.14 1.21 -20.80
N ASP A 72 0.49 2.47 -20.56
CA ASP A 72 1.74 2.86 -19.91
C ASP A 72 1.61 2.83 -18.37
N SER A 73 2.56 2.19 -17.69
CA SER A 73 2.54 2.06 -16.23
C SER A 73 2.74 3.38 -15.50
N SER A 74 3.50 4.32 -16.07
CA SER A 74 3.73 5.62 -15.43
C SER A 74 2.44 6.43 -15.30
N VAL A 75 1.57 6.37 -16.33
CA VAL A 75 0.25 7.01 -16.31
C VAL A 75 -0.65 6.35 -15.27
N ARG A 76 -0.59 5.02 -15.11
CA ARG A 76 -1.34 4.30 -14.08
C ARG A 76 -0.85 4.63 -12.67
N VAL A 77 0.45 4.74 -12.47
CA VAL A 77 1.07 5.19 -11.20
C VAL A 77 0.56 6.57 -10.82
N ALA A 78 0.63 7.54 -11.73
CA ALA A 78 0.13 8.90 -11.50
C ALA A 78 -1.36 8.88 -11.12
N ALA A 79 -2.18 8.11 -11.85
CA ALA A 79 -3.59 7.99 -11.57
C ALA A 79 -3.89 7.42 -10.18
N ALA A 80 -3.17 6.38 -9.75
CA ALA A 80 -3.32 5.77 -8.43
C ALA A 80 -2.99 6.77 -7.31
N LEU A 81 -1.85 7.46 -7.40
CA LEU A 81 -1.45 8.46 -6.40
C LEU A 81 -2.49 9.59 -6.27
N ARG A 82 -3.03 10.07 -7.39
CA ARG A 82 -4.07 11.11 -7.37
C ARG A 82 -5.41 10.62 -6.87
N LEU A 83 -5.76 9.34 -7.05
CA LEU A 83 -6.91 8.74 -6.37
C LEU A 83 -6.75 8.76 -4.85
N GLY A 84 -5.53 8.64 -4.32
CA GLY A 84 -5.23 8.81 -2.90
C GLY A 84 -5.60 10.18 -2.34
N GLN A 85 -5.66 11.20 -3.19
CA GLN A 85 -5.98 12.57 -2.80
C GLN A 85 -7.47 12.94 -2.99
N GLN A 86 -8.26 12.10 -3.65
CA GLN A 86 -9.69 12.36 -3.90
C GLN A 86 -10.55 12.03 -2.67
N ALA A 87 -11.85 12.29 -2.73
CA ALA A 87 -12.77 11.83 -1.68
C ALA A 87 -12.78 10.29 -1.59
N ALA A 88 -12.67 9.75 -0.38
CA ALA A 88 -12.41 8.33 -0.14
C ALA A 88 -13.45 7.39 -0.80
N LYS A 89 -14.75 7.66 -0.65
CA LYS A 89 -15.81 6.76 -1.13
C LYS A 89 -15.72 6.45 -2.63
N PRO A 90 -15.71 7.43 -3.55
CA PRO A 90 -15.57 7.14 -4.98
C PRO A 90 -14.17 6.65 -5.35
N ALA A 91 -13.10 7.13 -4.69
CA ALA A 91 -11.73 6.71 -4.98
C ALA A 91 -11.49 5.23 -4.65
N LEU A 92 -11.93 4.77 -3.47
CA LEU A 92 -11.77 3.38 -3.03
C LEU A 92 -12.49 2.39 -3.96
N LYS A 93 -13.62 2.78 -4.56
CA LYS A 93 -14.30 1.95 -5.56
C LYS A 93 -13.41 1.71 -6.79
N VAL A 94 -12.70 2.74 -7.24
CA VAL A 94 -11.76 2.64 -8.37
C VAL A 94 -10.53 1.83 -7.96
N LEU A 95 -9.95 2.11 -6.79
CA LEU A 95 -8.78 1.40 -6.26
C LEU A 95 -9.05 -0.09 -6.09
N SER A 96 -10.22 -0.51 -5.60
CA SER A 96 -10.58 -1.92 -5.45
C SER A 96 -10.64 -2.65 -6.80
N LYS A 97 -11.17 -1.98 -7.83
CA LYS A 97 -11.15 -2.53 -9.20
C LYS A 97 -9.73 -2.61 -9.73
N ALA A 98 -8.91 -1.57 -9.52
CA ALA A 98 -7.55 -1.52 -10.01
C ALA A 98 -6.62 -2.53 -9.34
N PHE A 99 -6.78 -2.78 -8.04
CA PHE A 99 -6.02 -3.78 -7.28
C PHE A 99 -6.30 -5.21 -7.76
N SER A 100 -7.53 -5.46 -8.22
CA SER A 100 -7.95 -6.75 -8.78
C SER A 100 -7.66 -6.91 -10.27
N ASP A 101 -7.19 -5.86 -10.95
CA ASP A 101 -6.92 -5.87 -12.39
C ASP A 101 -5.63 -6.65 -12.70
N ARG A 102 -5.70 -7.54 -13.69
CA ARG A 102 -4.58 -8.44 -14.05
C ARG A 102 -3.36 -7.69 -14.57
N ARG A 103 -3.53 -6.56 -15.26
CA ARG A 103 -2.40 -5.77 -15.77
C ARG A 103 -1.71 -5.06 -14.61
N ASN A 104 -2.49 -4.45 -13.72
CA ASN A 104 -1.95 -3.79 -12.53
C ASN A 104 -1.26 -4.78 -11.58
N ALA A 105 -1.84 -5.97 -11.39
CA ALA A 105 -1.24 -7.03 -10.57
C ALA A 105 0.13 -7.53 -11.05
N LYS A 106 0.54 -7.19 -12.29
CA LYS A 106 1.86 -7.52 -12.86
C LYS A 106 2.84 -6.36 -12.82
N SER A 107 2.44 -5.18 -12.35
CA SER A 107 3.28 -3.98 -12.29
C SER A 107 3.54 -3.60 -10.84
N PRO A 108 4.71 -3.96 -10.26
CA PRO A 108 5.04 -3.68 -8.86
C PRO A 108 4.87 -2.21 -8.49
N GLU A 109 5.28 -1.28 -9.34
CA GLU A 109 5.21 0.16 -9.11
C GLU A 109 3.76 0.63 -9.02
N VAL A 110 2.89 0.10 -9.88
CA VAL A 110 1.45 0.41 -9.87
C VAL A 110 0.79 -0.16 -8.61
N LEU A 111 1.16 -1.38 -8.19
CA LEU A 111 0.65 -1.98 -6.95
C LEU A 111 1.06 -1.16 -5.72
N VAL A 112 2.32 -0.74 -5.65
CA VAL A 112 2.80 0.15 -4.58
C VAL A 112 1.98 1.43 -4.56
N SER A 113 1.77 2.11 -5.70
CA SER A 113 0.96 3.34 -5.73
C SER A 113 -0.52 3.13 -5.40
N ILE A 114 -1.11 1.98 -5.76
CA ILE A 114 -2.48 1.64 -5.34
C ILE A 114 -2.54 1.47 -3.81
N LEU A 115 -1.58 0.78 -3.22
CA LEU A 115 -1.52 0.55 -1.77
C LEU A 115 -1.26 1.85 -0.99
N GLN A 116 -0.37 2.70 -1.49
CA GLN A 116 -0.17 4.06 -0.97
C GLN A 116 -1.47 4.87 -1.01
N ALA A 117 -2.23 4.78 -2.11
CA ALA A 117 -3.53 5.44 -2.23
C ALA A 117 -4.57 4.89 -1.24
N TYR A 118 -4.57 3.58 -0.95
CA TYR A 118 -5.35 3.01 0.15
C TYR A 118 -4.94 3.57 1.51
N GLY A 119 -3.62 3.67 1.75
CA GLY A 119 -3.05 4.23 2.97
C GLY A 119 -3.43 5.70 3.18
N ALA A 120 -3.42 6.52 2.11
CA ALA A 120 -3.89 7.90 2.15
C ALA A 120 -5.37 8.02 2.59
N HIS A 121 -6.19 7.03 2.24
CA HIS A 121 -7.58 6.92 2.72
C HIS A 121 -7.72 6.27 4.10
N ARG A 122 -6.61 5.86 4.73
CA ARG A 122 -6.58 5.05 5.96
C ARG A 122 -7.47 3.81 5.82
N ARG A 123 -7.32 3.12 4.69
CA ARG A 123 -8.05 1.89 4.33
C ARG A 123 -7.06 0.85 3.82
N SER A 124 -7.57 -0.35 3.63
CA SER A 124 -6.80 -1.49 3.14
C SER A 124 -7.65 -2.31 2.16
N PRO A 125 -7.06 -2.96 1.14
CA PRO A 125 -7.74 -4.00 0.40
C PRO A 125 -8.19 -5.17 1.31
N PRO A 126 -9.14 -6.01 0.85
CA PRO A 126 -9.55 -7.20 1.59
C PRO A 126 -8.39 -8.15 1.91
N MET A 127 -8.38 -8.72 3.12
CA MET A 127 -7.28 -9.56 3.62
C MET A 127 -6.91 -10.69 2.66
N GLU A 128 -7.89 -11.38 2.10
CA GLU A 128 -7.66 -12.53 1.22
C GLU A 128 -6.93 -12.14 -0.07
N GLN A 129 -7.21 -10.96 -0.61
CA GLN A 129 -6.48 -10.44 -1.76
C GLN A 129 -5.04 -10.06 -1.37
N MET A 130 -4.85 -9.46 -0.18
CA MET A 130 -3.53 -9.10 0.36
C MET A 130 -2.65 -10.35 0.55
N LYS A 131 -3.18 -11.41 1.20
CA LYS A 131 -2.48 -12.69 1.41
C LYS A 131 -2.08 -13.34 0.08
N SER A 132 -3.03 -13.41 -0.86
CA SER A 132 -2.80 -14.00 -2.19
C SER A 132 -1.71 -13.26 -2.97
N LEU A 133 -1.65 -11.93 -2.87
CA LEU A 133 -0.61 -11.13 -3.52
C LEU A 133 0.74 -11.26 -2.81
N PHE A 134 0.78 -11.22 -1.48
CA PHE A 134 2.02 -11.24 -0.69
C PHE A 134 2.93 -12.43 -1.05
N ALA A 135 2.36 -13.63 -1.25
CA ALA A 135 3.12 -14.84 -1.55
C ALA A 135 3.92 -14.79 -2.88
N LYS A 136 3.47 -13.99 -3.84
CA LYS A 136 4.06 -13.89 -5.20
C LYS A 136 4.67 -12.52 -5.51
N ALA A 137 4.54 -11.58 -4.58
CA ALA A 137 4.96 -10.20 -4.75
C ALA A 137 6.48 -10.03 -4.64
N SER A 138 7.01 -8.95 -5.23
CA SER A 138 8.38 -8.49 -4.97
C SER A 138 8.51 -7.97 -3.53
N LYS A 139 9.74 -7.80 -3.02
CA LYS A 139 9.97 -7.32 -1.65
C LYS A 139 9.42 -5.91 -1.41
N GLU A 140 9.43 -5.06 -2.44
CA GLU A 140 8.88 -3.70 -2.42
C GLU A 140 7.36 -3.72 -2.21
N VAL A 141 6.66 -4.56 -2.98
CA VAL A 141 5.21 -4.74 -2.85
C VAL A 141 4.87 -5.42 -1.53
N GLN A 142 5.64 -6.42 -1.08
CA GLN A 142 5.44 -7.07 0.23
C GLN A 142 5.52 -6.06 1.37
N ARG A 143 6.54 -5.18 1.36
CA ARG A 143 6.69 -4.14 2.37
C ARG A 143 5.50 -3.19 2.37
N GLU A 144 5.06 -2.71 1.20
CA GLU A 144 3.94 -1.78 1.10
C GLU A 144 2.60 -2.42 1.51
N LEU A 145 2.42 -3.71 1.21
CA LEU A 145 1.27 -4.49 1.70
C LEU A 145 1.24 -4.50 3.22
N VAL A 146 2.37 -4.80 3.87
CA VAL A 146 2.49 -4.81 5.33
C VAL A 146 2.16 -3.44 5.91
N VAL A 147 2.73 -2.36 5.36
CA VAL A 147 2.40 -0.99 5.78
C VAL A 147 0.90 -0.74 5.72
N THR A 148 0.24 -1.15 4.64
CA THR A 148 -1.20 -0.96 4.42
C THR A 148 -2.08 -1.83 5.33
N LEU A 149 -1.56 -2.97 5.82
CA LEU A 149 -2.30 -3.86 6.73
C LEU A 149 -2.62 -3.21 8.09
N ARG A 150 -1.93 -2.14 8.48
CA ARG A 150 -2.23 -1.38 9.71
C ARG A 150 -3.67 -0.84 9.74
N TYR A 151 -4.25 -0.56 8.57
CA TYR A 151 -5.64 -0.10 8.44
C TYR A 151 -6.65 -1.25 8.41
N LEU A 152 -6.20 -2.51 8.38
CA LEU A 152 -7.03 -3.71 8.42
C LEU A 152 -7.04 -4.30 9.84
N ARG A 153 -7.80 -3.65 10.71
CA ARG A 153 -7.79 -3.86 12.16
C ARG A 153 -8.51 -5.16 12.57
N SER A 154 -7.81 -6.28 12.45
CA SER A 154 -8.33 -7.60 12.79
C SER A 154 -7.27 -8.50 13.40
N THR A 155 -7.69 -9.47 14.22
CA THR A 155 -6.79 -10.50 14.75
C THR A 155 -6.26 -11.43 13.65
N ASP A 156 -6.96 -11.54 12.53
CA ASP A 156 -6.46 -12.29 11.37
C ASP A 156 -5.25 -11.60 10.72
N THR A 157 -5.25 -10.27 10.66
CA THR A 157 -4.09 -9.47 10.25
C THR A 157 -2.90 -9.70 11.17
N VAL A 158 -3.11 -9.62 12.49
CA VAL A 158 -2.05 -9.89 13.48
C VAL A 158 -1.51 -11.32 13.35
N ARG A 159 -2.40 -12.30 13.19
CA ARG A 159 -2.02 -13.71 13.00
C ARG A 159 -1.22 -13.92 11.71
N PHE A 160 -1.56 -13.21 10.63
CA PHE A 160 -0.80 -13.24 9.39
C PHE A 160 0.60 -12.66 9.59
N LEU A 161 0.71 -11.46 10.18
CA LEU A 161 2.00 -10.82 10.46
C LEU A 161 2.90 -11.68 11.37
N ALA A 162 2.31 -12.36 12.36
CA ALA A 162 3.02 -13.28 13.25
C ALA A 162 3.82 -14.35 12.50
N GLN A 163 3.34 -14.81 11.33
CA GLN A 163 4.03 -15.81 10.50
C GLN A 163 5.36 -15.31 9.92
N HIS A 164 5.60 -14.00 10.00
CA HIS A 164 6.73 -13.31 9.38
C HIS A 164 7.60 -12.55 10.39
N VAL A 165 7.32 -12.65 11.69
CA VAL A 165 8.14 -12.02 12.74
C VAL A 165 9.50 -12.71 12.85
N ASP A 166 9.50 -14.03 13.02
CA ASP A 166 10.74 -14.77 13.21
C ASP A 166 11.59 -14.78 11.93
N MET A 167 12.91 -14.62 12.09
CA MET A 167 13.85 -14.77 10.98
C MET A 167 13.68 -16.15 10.32
N PRO A 168 13.61 -16.24 8.98
CA PRO A 168 13.44 -17.50 8.28
C PRO A 168 14.63 -18.44 8.47
N GLN A 169 14.39 -19.66 8.92
CA GLN A 169 15.41 -20.68 9.13
C GLN A 169 14.90 -22.07 8.73
N PRO A 170 15.77 -23.00 8.29
CA PRO A 170 15.38 -24.39 8.04
C PRO A 170 14.94 -25.06 9.34
N ARG A 171 13.91 -25.91 9.26
CA ARG A 171 13.47 -26.72 10.41
C ARG A 171 14.47 -27.81 10.77
N ASN A 172 15.13 -28.36 9.75
CA ASN A 172 16.18 -29.35 9.89
C ASN A 172 17.19 -29.10 8.74
N VAL A 173 18.44 -28.81 9.10
CA VAL A 173 19.51 -28.51 8.14
C VAL A 173 19.95 -29.74 7.35
N ASP A 174 19.81 -30.94 7.94
CA ASP A 174 20.28 -32.22 7.39
C ASP A 174 19.20 -32.96 6.60
N ALA A 175 17.97 -32.44 6.55
CA ALA A 175 16.91 -33.06 5.77
C ALA A 175 17.21 -32.95 4.28
N GLY A 176 17.11 -34.06 3.53
CA GLY A 176 17.28 -34.04 2.07
C GLY A 176 16.27 -33.16 1.31
N SER A 177 15.17 -32.76 1.96
CA SER A 177 14.19 -31.79 1.45
C SER A 177 14.51 -30.33 1.80
N ASN A 178 15.60 -30.07 2.55
CA ASN A 178 16.05 -28.73 2.89
C ASN A 178 16.52 -28.00 1.62
N PRO A 179 15.93 -26.83 1.28
CA PRO A 179 16.39 -26.04 0.14
C PRO A 179 17.88 -25.64 0.26
N PRO A 180 18.55 -25.38 -0.88
CA PRO A 180 19.95 -24.95 -0.87
C PRO A 180 20.15 -23.63 -0.13
N ALA A 181 21.38 -23.34 0.31
CA ALA A 181 21.71 -22.13 1.06
C ALA A 181 21.30 -20.82 0.34
N SER A 182 21.36 -20.78 -0.99
CA SER A 182 20.92 -19.63 -1.80
C SER A 182 19.44 -19.30 -1.59
N TYR A 183 18.57 -20.31 -1.47
CA TYR A 183 17.16 -20.11 -1.18
C TYR A 183 16.96 -19.39 0.16
N TRP A 184 17.68 -19.81 1.21
CA TRP A 184 17.59 -19.20 2.53
C TRP A 184 18.15 -17.79 2.56
N LYS A 185 19.26 -17.54 1.84
CA LYS A 185 19.83 -16.20 1.69
C LYS A 185 18.82 -15.22 1.10
N ASP A 186 18.17 -15.57 -0.01
CA ASP A 186 17.15 -14.73 -0.65
C ASP A 186 15.96 -14.48 0.28
N LYS A 187 15.54 -15.51 1.04
CA LYS A 187 14.42 -15.41 1.97
C LYS A 187 14.74 -14.50 3.16
N ILE A 188 15.95 -14.56 3.69
CA ILE A 188 16.44 -13.69 4.76
C ILE A 188 16.55 -12.25 4.26
N GLU A 189 17.06 -12.01 3.05
CA GLU A 189 17.11 -10.67 2.46
C GLU A 189 15.72 -10.04 2.35
N ARG A 190 14.75 -10.80 1.82
CA ARG A 190 13.35 -10.34 1.71
C ARG A 190 12.72 -10.07 3.08
N TRP A 191 12.97 -10.95 4.06
CA TRP A 191 12.52 -10.77 5.43
C TRP A 191 13.11 -9.48 6.03
N GLY A 192 14.42 -9.27 5.92
CA GLY A 192 15.09 -8.07 6.42
C GLY A 192 14.54 -6.78 5.82
N TYR A 193 14.16 -6.80 4.54
CA TYR A 193 13.53 -5.65 3.87
C TYR A 193 12.14 -5.31 4.44
N CYS A 194 11.39 -6.31 4.91
CA CYS A 194 10.02 -6.13 5.42
C CYS A 194 9.94 -6.08 6.96
N PHE A 195 10.96 -6.53 7.68
CA PHE A 195 10.89 -6.79 9.12
C PHE A 195 10.47 -5.56 9.94
N SER A 196 11.08 -4.38 9.70
CA SER A 196 10.69 -3.13 10.37
C SER A 196 9.21 -2.78 10.14
N ALA A 197 8.73 -2.97 8.90
CA ALA A 197 7.32 -2.71 8.60
C ALA A 197 6.40 -3.70 9.34
N ILE A 198 6.82 -4.95 9.51
CA ILE A 198 6.05 -5.97 10.25
C ILE A 198 5.98 -5.59 11.73
N THR A 199 7.09 -5.26 12.36
CA THR A 199 7.14 -4.88 13.78
C THR A 199 6.35 -3.60 14.04
N GLU A 200 6.55 -2.56 13.23
CA GLU A 200 5.78 -1.31 13.31
C GLU A 200 4.28 -1.56 13.12
N THR A 201 3.89 -2.41 12.16
CA THR A 201 2.47 -2.71 11.94
C THR A 201 1.88 -3.49 13.11
N LEU A 202 2.64 -4.38 13.75
CA LEU A 202 2.21 -5.05 14.97
C LEU A 202 2.05 -4.05 16.13
N VAL A 203 2.99 -3.12 16.31
CA VAL A 203 2.88 -2.04 17.31
C VAL A 203 1.65 -1.19 17.03
N HIS A 204 1.42 -0.79 15.79
CA HIS A 204 0.24 0.00 15.40
C HIS A 204 -1.07 -0.72 15.73
N LEU A 205 -1.14 -2.04 15.50
CA LEU A 205 -2.34 -2.83 15.74
C LEU A 205 -2.56 -3.19 17.22
N THR A 206 -1.50 -3.29 18.01
CA THR A 206 -1.55 -3.92 19.34
C THR A 206 -1.01 -3.06 20.49
N GLY A 207 -0.32 -1.97 20.18
CA GLY A 207 0.32 -1.07 21.13
C GLY A 207 1.61 -1.60 21.74
N ARG A 208 2.19 -2.67 21.17
CA ARG A 208 3.38 -3.32 21.75
C ARG A 208 4.28 -3.96 20.72
N GLU A 209 5.54 -4.08 21.10
CA GLU A 209 6.54 -4.88 20.41
C GLU A 209 6.41 -6.37 20.76
N PHE A 210 6.96 -7.19 19.88
CA PHE A 210 7.05 -8.64 20.05
C PHE A 210 8.41 -9.11 19.52
N ASP A 211 9.11 -9.91 20.31
CA ASP A 211 10.42 -10.46 19.94
C ASP A 211 10.29 -11.74 19.12
N SER A 212 9.11 -12.37 19.13
CA SER A 212 8.86 -13.60 18.40
C SER A 212 7.40 -13.85 18.05
N ASN A 213 7.18 -14.70 17.05
CA ASN A 213 5.87 -15.26 16.71
C ASN A 213 5.21 -15.97 17.92
N LYS A 214 6.01 -16.60 18.79
CA LYS A 214 5.51 -17.26 20.00
C LYS A 214 4.83 -16.25 20.92
N GLU A 215 5.41 -15.07 21.09
CA GLU A 215 4.82 -14.00 21.90
C GLU A 215 3.57 -13.42 21.27
N VAL A 216 3.57 -13.16 19.96
CA VAL A 216 2.37 -12.70 19.24
C VAL A 216 1.23 -13.70 19.42
N ARG A 217 1.51 -15.01 19.28
CA ARG A 217 0.52 -16.08 19.49
C ARG A 217 0.07 -16.20 20.94
N GLY A 218 0.98 -15.97 21.90
CA GLY A 218 0.65 -15.92 23.32
C GLY A 218 -0.32 -14.78 23.62
N TRP A 219 -0.03 -13.59 23.09
CA TRP A 219 -0.91 -12.43 23.19
C TRP A 219 -2.27 -12.69 22.56
N LEU A 220 -2.34 -13.26 21.35
CA LEU A 220 -3.61 -13.61 20.70
C LEU A 220 -4.50 -14.58 21.52
N LYS A 221 -3.93 -15.33 22.47
CA LYS A 221 -4.69 -16.20 23.39
C LYS A 221 -5.21 -15.46 24.62
N SER A 222 -4.50 -14.44 25.09
CA SER A 222 -4.83 -13.69 26.31
C SER A 222 -5.54 -12.36 26.04
N SER A 223 -5.43 -11.81 24.83
CA SER A 223 -6.03 -10.55 24.41
C SER A 223 -6.28 -10.54 22.91
N THR A 224 -7.39 -9.91 22.52
CA THR A 224 -7.75 -9.68 21.12
C THR A 224 -8.09 -8.21 20.87
N ARG A 225 -7.73 -7.30 21.78
CA ARG A 225 -7.95 -5.87 21.59
C ARG A 225 -7.03 -5.37 20.47
N ILE A 226 -7.64 -4.99 19.35
CA ILE A 226 -6.95 -4.27 18.27
C ILE A 226 -7.18 -2.78 18.48
N LEU A 227 -6.11 -1.99 18.42
CA LEU A 227 -6.16 -0.54 18.61
C LEU A 227 -7.03 0.16 17.55
N SER A 228 -7.49 1.37 17.85
CA SER A 228 -7.96 2.30 16.81
C SER A 228 -6.80 2.75 15.91
N VAL A 229 -7.12 3.42 14.80
CA VAL A 229 -6.06 3.94 13.93
C VAL A 229 -5.26 5.02 14.67
N GLU A 230 -5.94 5.86 15.44
CA GLU A 230 -5.35 6.96 16.22
C GLU A 230 -4.51 6.43 17.38
N GLU A 231 -5.00 5.44 18.13
CA GLU A 231 -4.22 4.77 19.18
C GLU A 231 -2.96 4.12 18.61
N GLY A 232 -3.06 3.49 17.44
CA GLY A 232 -1.92 2.90 16.74
C GLY A 232 -0.91 3.94 16.24
N ASP A 233 -1.39 5.08 15.72
CA ASP A 233 -0.53 6.18 15.30
C ASP A 233 0.25 6.76 16.49
N GLU A 234 -0.39 6.89 17.67
CA GLU A 234 0.29 7.31 18.89
C GLU A 234 1.28 6.26 19.40
N ALA A 235 0.94 4.97 19.35
CA ALA A 235 1.85 3.90 19.73
C ALA A 235 3.13 3.90 18.88
N LEU A 236 3.03 4.17 17.57
CA LEU A 236 4.19 4.28 16.69
C LEU A 236 5.10 5.48 16.99
N LYS A 237 4.55 6.60 17.48
CA LYS A 237 5.35 7.77 17.87
C LYS A 237 6.17 7.55 19.13
N ALA A 238 5.81 6.53 19.92
CA ALA A 238 6.45 6.21 21.20
C ALA A 238 7.60 5.18 21.07
N LEU A 239 7.86 4.66 19.86
CA LEU A 239 9.01 3.80 19.53
C LEU A 239 10.29 4.63 19.38
#